data_AF-A0A920QCH2-F1
#
_entry.id   AF-A0A920QCH2-F1
#
_cell.length_a   1.000
_cell.length_b   1.000
_cell.length_c   1.000
_cell.angle_alpha   90.00
_cell.angle_beta   90.00
_cell.angle_gamma   90.00
#
_symmetry.space_group_name_H-M   'P 1'
#
loop_
_entity.id
_entity.type
_entity.pdbx_description
1 polymer ?
#
loop_
_entity_poly.entity_id
_entity_poly.type
_entity_poly.pdbx_seq_one_letter_code
_entity_poly.pdbx_strand_id
1 'polypeptide(L)'
;MGMEVTILSGFGVVALTGVVVNDSLVMVDYVNRKRGIGLSEMESARQAGLSRFRPILLTSLTTFAGLTPLLLEKSLQAKFLVPMGISLGFGVIFATVITLILVPAMYLILEESAPYSSALRINCKAKRLA
;
A
#
# COMPACT_ATOMS: atom_id res chain seq x y z
N MET A 1 1.67 14.30 20.26
CA MET A 1 1.52 15.77 20.30
C MET A 1 0.59 16.30 21.40
N GLY A 2 0.14 15.48 22.37
CA GLY A 2 -0.58 15.98 23.56
C GLY A 2 -1.89 16.71 23.27
N MET A 3 -2.51 16.50 22.11
CA MET A 3 -3.75 17.13 21.71
C MET A 3 -4.92 16.17 21.88
N GLU A 4 -6.09 16.71 22.19
CA GLU A 4 -7.31 15.93 22.33
C GLU A 4 -7.78 15.38 20.98
N VAL A 5 -8.35 14.17 21.00
CA VAL A 5 -8.98 13.56 19.83
C VAL A 5 -10.28 14.30 19.57
N THR A 6 -10.35 14.97 18.43
CA THR A 6 -11.53 15.75 17.99
C THR A 6 -12.19 15.10 16.78
N ILE A 7 -13.42 15.51 16.45
CA ILE A 7 -14.10 15.07 15.22
C ILE A 7 -13.23 15.33 13.98
N LEU A 8 -12.48 16.44 13.96
CA LEU A 8 -11.56 16.78 12.87
C LEU A 8 -10.40 15.80 12.75
N SER A 9 -9.85 15.31 13.86
CA SER A 9 -8.88 14.20 13.82
C SER A 9 -9.50 12.91 13.25
N GLY A 10 -10.77 12.65 13.52
CA GLY A 10 -11.53 11.54 12.93
C GLY A 10 -11.64 11.63 11.41
N PHE A 11 -11.90 12.81 10.86
CA PHE A 11 -11.83 13.03 9.40
C PHE A 11 -10.44 12.75 8.83
N GLY A 12 -9.38 13.03 9.60
CA GLY A 12 -8.01 12.66 9.23
C GLY A 12 -7.80 11.15 9.10
N VAL A 13 -8.41 10.35 9.98
CA VAL A 13 -8.40 8.87 9.90
C VAL A 13 -9.18 8.37 8.68
N VAL A 14 -10.34 8.96 8.39
CA VAL A 14 -11.13 8.60 7.19
C VAL A 14 -10.33 8.88 5.92
N ALA A 15 -9.71 10.05 5.84
CA ALA A 15 -8.86 10.42 4.71
C ALA A 15 -7.63 9.49 4.58
N LEU A 16 -6.99 9.13 5.70
CA LEU A 16 -5.90 8.15 5.73
C LEU A 16 -6.33 6.80 5.13
N THR A 17 -7.53 6.33 5.46
CA THR A 17 -8.04 5.06 4.95
C THR A 17 -8.07 5.05 3.41
N GLY A 18 -8.47 6.16 2.78
CA GLY A 18 -8.44 6.30 1.32
C GLY A 18 -7.03 6.16 0.72
N VAL A 19 -6.02 6.75 1.37
CA VAL A 19 -4.62 6.64 0.94
C VAL A 19 -4.16 5.18 1.01
N VAL A 20 -4.45 4.48 2.11
CA VAL A 20 -4.04 3.08 2.30
C VAL A 20 -4.74 2.14 1.32
N VAL A 21 -6.03 2.35 1.06
CA VAL A 21 -6.79 1.56 0.08
C VAL A 21 -6.24 1.77 -1.32
N ASN A 22 -5.88 3.00 -1.70
CA ASN A 22 -5.28 3.29 -3.00
C ASN A 22 -3.95 2.54 -3.20
N ASP A 23 -3.07 2.58 -2.19
CA ASP A 23 -1.78 1.89 -2.24
C ASP A 23 -1.97 0.36 -2.37
N SER A 24 -2.97 -0.19 -1.67
CA SER A 24 -3.30 -1.63 -1.70
C SER A 24 -3.93 -2.06 -3.03
N LEU A 25 -4.82 -1.25 -3.60
CA LEU A 25 -5.53 -1.56 -4.85
C LEU A 25 -4.56 -1.61 -6.02
N VAL A 26 -3.65 -0.64 -6.10
CA VAL A 26 -2.59 -0.59 -7.11
C VAL A 26 -1.70 -1.84 -7.05
N MET A 27 -1.47 -2.39 -5.86
CA MET A 27 -0.72 -3.63 -5.70
C MET A 27 -1.49 -4.83 -6.24
N VAL A 28 -2.77 -4.98 -5.87
CA VAL A 28 -3.61 -6.09 -6.36
C VAL A 28 -3.70 -6.08 -7.88
N ASP A 29 -3.87 -4.91 -8.51
CA ASP A 29 -3.86 -4.78 -9.97
C ASP A 29 -2.51 -5.21 -10.58
N TYR A 30 -1.39 -4.82 -9.97
CA TYR A 30 -0.06 -5.24 -10.43
C TYR A 30 0.15 -6.75 -10.37
N VAL A 31 -0.27 -7.39 -9.27
CA VAL A 31 -0.18 -8.85 -9.10
C VAL A 31 -1.05 -9.56 -10.13
N ASN A 32 -2.29 -9.11 -10.32
CA ASN A 32 -3.18 -9.68 -11.33
C ASN A 32 -2.60 -9.58 -12.75
N ARG A 33 -1.97 -8.46 -13.10
CA ARG A 33 -1.28 -8.29 -14.38
C ARG A 33 -0.05 -9.20 -14.53
N LYS A 34 0.77 -9.34 -13.49
CA LYS A 34 1.99 -10.17 -13.50
C LYS A 34 1.70 -11.67 -13.55
N ARG A 35 0.60 -12.12 -12.93
CA ARG A 35 0.09 -13.50 -13.06
C ARG A 35 -0.27 -13.87 -14.50
N GLY A 36 -0.66 -12.90 -15.34
CA GLY A 36 -0.94 -13.13 -16.76
C GLY A 36 0.28 -13.46 -17.62
N ILE A 37 1.50 -13.26 -17.13
CA ILE A 37 2.75 -13.30 -17.92
C ILE A 37 3.68 -14.48 -17.57
N GLY A 38 3.32 -15.33 -16.59
CA GLY A 38 3.99 -16.61 -16.34
C GLY A 38 5.40 -16.56 -15.72
N LEU A 39 5.74 -15.48 -15.00
CA LEU A 39 7.02 -15.35 -14.29
C LEU A 39 7.12 -16.30 -13.09
N SER A 40 8.35 -16.75 -12.77
CA SER A 40 8.69 -17.48 -11.53
C SER A 40 8.29 -16.66 -10.30
N GLU A 41 7.79 -17.37 -9.29
CA GLU A 41 6.99 -16.81 -8.21
C GLU A 41 7.85 -15.91 -7.29
N MET A 42 9.03 -16.37 -6.91
CA MET A 42 10.01 -15.61 -6.11
C MET A 42 10.57 -14.38 -6.85
N GLU A 43 10.76 -14.47 -8.18
CA GLU A 43 11.26 -13.33 -8.97
C GLU A 43 10.16 -12.27 -9.17
N SER A 44 8.90 -12.70 -9.24
CA SER A 44 7.75 -11.83 -9.29
C SER A 44 7.52 -11.09 -7.96
N ALA A 45 7.72 -11.77 -6.81
CA ALA A 45 7.70 -11.15 -5.48
C ALA A 45 8.72 -10.00 -5.39
N ARG A 46 9.95 -10.30 -5.80
CA ARG A 46 11.08 -9.37 -5.76
C ARG A 46 10.84 -8.17 -6.68
N GLN A 47 10.36 -8.39 -7.90
CA GLN A 47 10.03 -7.31 -8.84
C GLN A 47 8.83 -6.49 -8.37
N ALA A 48 7.81 -7.11 -7.78
CA ALA A 48 6.65 -6.39 -7.24
C ALA A 48 7.05 -5.48 -6.07
N GLY A 49 7.85 -5.98 -5.13
CA GLY A 49 8.39 -5.18 -4.03
C GLY A 49 9.23 -4.01 -4.53
N LEU A 50 10.19 -4.25 -5.44
CA LEU A 50 11.06 -3.19 -5.97
C LEU A 50 10.32 -2.14 -6.81
N SER A 51 9.35 -2.56 -7.62
CA SER A 51 8.58 -1.65 -8.47
C SER A 51 7.59 -0.77 -7.70
N ARG A 52 7.19 -1.20 -6.49
CA ARG A 52 6.21 -0.47 -5.66
C ARG A 52 6.81 0.28 -4.48
N PHE A 53 7.99 -0.11 -4.01
CA PHE A 53 8.73 0.61 -2.97
C PHE A 53 8.89 2.10 -3.30
N ARG A 54 9.32 2.43 -4.53
CA ARG A 54 9.53 3.82 -4.97
C ARG A 54 8.22 4.62 -5.02
N PRO A 55 7.15 4.16 -5.70
CA PRO A 55 5.86 4.85 -5.68
C PRO A 55 5.28 5.07 -4.28
N ILE A 56 5.25 4.06 -3.42
CA ILE A 56 4.64 4.14 -2.08
C ILE A 56 5.38 5.16 -1.21
N LEU A 57 6.72 5.16 -1.26
CA LEU A 57 7.52 6.17 -0.57
C LEU A 57 7.27 7.59 -1.10
N LEU A 58 7.18 7.76 -2.43
CA LEU A 58 6.92 9.07 -3.03
C LEU A 58 5.55 9.63 -2.64
N THR A 59 4.50 8.80 -2.67
CA THR A 59 3.16 9.20 -2.24
C THR A 59 3.18 9.65 -0.77
N SER A 60 3.75 8.81 0.08
CA SER A 60 3.82 9.07 1.53
C SER A 60 4.60 10.35 1.84
N LEU A 61 5.76 10.52 1.18
CA LEU A 61 6.60 11.71 1.32
C LEU A 61 5.86 12.96 0.84
N THR A 62 5.17 12.87 -0.31
CA THR A 62 4.41 14.00 -0.86
C THR A 62 3.26 14.39 0.05
N THR A 63 2.52 13.43 0.61
CA THR A 63 1.45 13.69 1.56
C THR A 63 1.98 14.34 2.83
N PHE A 64 3.07 13.82 3.40
CA PHE A 64 3.68 14.43 4.58
C PHE A 64 4.24 15.83 4.30
N ALA A 65 4.93 16.02 3.17
CA ALA A 65 5.44 17.32 2.75
C ALA A 65 4.32 18.34 2.52
N GLY A 66 3.20 17.93 1.91
CA GLY A 66 2.03 18.78 1.70
C GLY A 66 1.32 19.16 3.00
N LEU A 67 1.35 18.28 4.01
CA LEU A 67 0.79 18.56 5.34
C LEU A 67 1.75 19.37 6.23
N THR A 68 3.06 19.31 6.00
CA THR A 68 4.06 20.03 6.79
C THR A 68 3.76 21.53 6.96
N PRO A 69 3.44 22.32 5.91
CA PRO A 69 3.10 23.72 6.09
C PRO A 69 1.82 23.92 6.93
N LEU A 70 0.83 23.04 6.79
CA LEU A 70 -0.39 23.07 7.59
C LEU A 70 -0.11 22.80 9.07
N LEU A 71 0.83 21.89 9.37
CA LEU A 71 1.23 21.55 10.74
C LEU A 71 2.03 22.66 11.44
N LEU A 72 2.71 23.50 10.67
CA LEU A 72 3.52 24.62 11.20
C LEU A 72 2.74 25.94 11.30
N GLU A 73 1.57 26.02 10.66
CA GLU A 73 0.72 27.19 10.65
C GLU A 73 0.09 27.45 12.02
N LYS A 74 0.12 28.71 12.48
CA LYS A 74 -0.30 29.10 13.85
C LYS A 74 -1.61 29.89 13.90
N SER A 75 -2.22 30.17 12.74
CA SER A 75 -3.49 30.89 12.68
C SER A 75 -4.64 30.16 13.41
N LEU A 76 -5.60 30.92 13.93
CA LEU A 76 -6.77 30.38 14.64
C LEU A 76 -7.62 29.45 13.75
N GLN A 77 -7.72 29.73 12.45
CA GLN A 77 -8.39 28.82 11.51
C GLN A 77 -7.59 27.53 11.31
N ALA A 78 -6.26 27.61 11.21
CA ALA A 78 -5.43 26.43 11.03
C ALA A 78 -5.43 25.52 12.27
N LYS A 79 -5.55 26.06 13.49
CA LYS A 79 -5.62 25.24 14.72
C LYS A 79 -6.73 24.20 14.72
N PHE A 80 -7.83 24.42 13.99
CA PHE A 80 -8.87 23.41 13.81
C PHE A 80 -8.44 22.30 12.85
N LEU A 81 -7.66 22.62 11.82
CA LEU A 81 -7.16 21.67 10.82
C LEU A 81 -5.90 20.92 11.27
N VAL A 82 -5.13 21.48 12.20
CA VAL A 82 -3.94 20.86 12.79
C VAL A 82 -4.20 19.44 13.34
N PRO A 83 -5.24 19.17 14.18
CA PRO A 83 -5.53 17.81 14.64
C PRO A 83 -5.87 16.82 13.53
N MET A 84 -6.50 17.29 12.44
CA MET A 84 -6.74 16.49 11.24
C MET A 84 -5.41 16.13 10.55
N GLY A 85 -4.56 17.15 10.32
CA GLY A 85 -3.26 16.99 9.68
C GLY A 85 -2.32 16.09 10.47
N ILE A 86 -2.35 16.14 11.81
CA ILE A 86 -1.53 15.29 12.68
C ILE A 86 -1.95 13.82 12.55
N SER A 87 -3.25 13.55 12.58
CA SER A 87 -3.76 12.18 12.40
C SER A 87 -3.36 11.61 11.05
N LEU A 88 -3.49 12.39 9.98
CA LEU A 88 -3.17 11.95 8.63
C LEU A 88 -1.66 11.81 8.42
N GLY A 89 -0.87 12.79 8.87
CA GLY A 89 0.58 12.81 8.70
C GLY A 89 1.29 11.66 9.42
N PHE A 90 0.97 11.42 10.70
CA PHE A 90 1.50 10.26 11.43
C PHE A 90 0.93 8.95 10.88
N GLY A 91 -0.37 8.95 10.56
CA GLY A 91 -1.05 7.79 10.00
C GLY A 91 -0.43 7.32 8.69
N VAL A 92 -0.07 8.24 7.79
CA VAL A 92 0.57 7.92 6.52
C VAL A 92 1.93 7.31 6.76
N ILE A 93 2.81 7.96 7.54
CA ILE A 93 4.15 7.41 7.82
C ILE A 93 4.06 6.00 8.41
N PHE A 94 3.16 5.80 9.38
CA PHE A 94 2.94 4.50 9.99
C PHE A 94 2.39 3.48 8.99
N ALA A 95 1.41 3.88 8.18
CA ALA A 95 0.86 3.03 7.14
C ALA A 95 1.90 2.67 6.08
N THR A 96 2.78 3.60 5.67
CA THR A 96 3.88 3.31 4.73
C THR A 96 4.75 2.17 5.23
N VAL A 97 5.12 2.18 6.53
CA VAL A 97 5.92 1.12 7.14
C VAL A 97 5.18 -0.21 7.11
N ILE A 98 3.91 -0.22 7.51
CA ILE A 98 3.08 -1.43 7.47
C ILE A 98 2.95 -1.94 6.04
N THR A 99 2.57 -1.09 5.09
CA THR A 99 2.35 -1.48 3.70
C THR A 99 3.64 -2.00 3.07
N LEU A 100 4.80 -1.42 3.36
CA LEU A 100 6.09 -1.92 2.87
C LEU A 100 6.45 -3.33 3.37
N ILE A 101 5.97 -3.74 4.54
CA ILE A 101 6.15 -5.10 5.08
C ILE A 101 5.01 -6.03 4.62
N LEU A 102 3.79 -5.51 4.59
CA LEU A 102 2.58 -6.24 4.24
C LEU A 102 2.57 -6.62 2.76
N VAL A 103 3.10 -5.77 1.87
CA VAL A 103 3.23 -6.01 0.42
C VAL A 103 4.03 -7.29 0.14
N PRO A 104 5.28 -7.46 0.60
CA PRO A 104 6.01 -8.70 0.37
C PRO A 104 5.36 -9.92 1.07
N ALA A 105 4.79 -9.74 2.27
CA ALA A 105 4.13 -10.84 2.98
C ALA A 105 2.85 -11.34 2.28
N MET A 106 1.98 -10.42 1.84
CA MET A 106 0.77 -10.74 1.07
C MET A 106 1.10 -11.45 -0.24
N TYR A 107 2.21 -11.09 -0.87
CA TYR A 107 2.67 -11.77 -2.07
C TYR A 107 3.00 -13.25 -1.78
N LEU A 108 3.78 -13.53 -0.73
CA LEU A 108 4.14 -14.90 -0.33
C LEU A 108 2.91 -15.75 0.03
N ILE A 109 1.89 -15.16 0.68
CA ILE A 109 0.66 -15.88 1.07
C ILE A 109 -0.24 -16.16 -0.15
N LEU A 110 -0.36 -15.21 -1.07
CA LEU A 110 -1.13 -15.40 -2.32
C LEU A 110 -0.49 -16.44 -3.25
N GLU A 111 0.80 -16.67 -3.10
CA GLU A 111 1.55 -17.74 -3.76
C GLU A 111 1.23 -19.12 -3.15
N GLU A 112 1.22 -19.22 -1.82
CA GLU A 112 0.90 -20.47 -1.10
C GLU A 112 -0.57 -20.95 -1.31
N SER A 113 -1.48 -20.05 -1.68
CA SER A 113 -2.89 -20.35 -2.00
C SER A 113 -3.17 -20.63 -3.49
N ALA A 114 -2.17 -20.47 -4.36
CA ALA A 114 -2.24 -20.86 -5.77
C ALA A 114 -1.73 -22.29 -6.16
N PRO A 115 -1.60 -23.33 -5.30
CA PRO A 115 -1.01 -24.62 -5.70
C PRO A 115 -1.77 -25.43 -6.75
N TYR A 116 -3.00 -25.07 -7.14
CA TYR A 116 -3.87 -26.00 -7.86
C TYR A 116 -3.96 -25.80 -9.39
N SER A 117 -3.53 -24.67 -9.94
CA SER A 117 -3.77 -24.37 -11.37
C SER A 117 -2.56 -24.63 -12.29
N SER A 118 -1.34 -24.48 -11.78
CA SER A 118 -0.10 -24.64 -12.56
C SER A 118 0.28 -26.11 -12.80
N ALA A 119 0.02 -27.01 -11.84
CA ALA A 119 0.25 -28.44 -12.01
C ALA A 119 -0.63 -29.07 -13.10
N LEU A 120 -1.85 -28.56 -13.30
CA LEU A 120 -2.79 -29.09 -14.29
C LEU A 120 -2.46 -28.63 -15.73
N ARG A 121 -1.84 -27.46 -15.90
CA ARG A 121 -1.44 -26.95 -17.23
C ARG A 121 -0.17 -27.62 -17.78
N ILE A 122 0.77 -28.01 -16.92
CA ILE A 122 1.97 -28.75 -17.35
C ILE A 122 1.56 -30.17 -17.79
N ASN A 123 0.67 -30.82 -17.04
CA ASN A 123 0.22 -32.17 -17.37
C ASN A 123 -0.63 -32.21 -18.66
N CYS A 124 -1.40 -31.15 -18.95
CA CYS A 124 -2.19 -31.07 -20.19
C CYS A 124 -1.34 -30.77 -21.43
N LYS A 125 -0.22 -30.04 -21.30
CA LYS A 125 0.74 -29.84 -22.41
C LYS A 125 1.56 -31.10 -22.68
N ALA A 126 1.96 -31.84 -21.64
CA ALA A 126 2.70 -33.09 -21.78
C ALA A 126 1.85 -34.20 -22.42
N LYS A 127 0.56 -34.29 -22.08
CA LYS A 127 -0.36 -35.31 -22.63
C LYS A 127 -0.85 -35.02 -24.07
N ARG A 128 -0.51 -33.87 -24.65
CA ARG A 128 -0.86 -33.51 -26.04
C ARG A 128 0.30 -33.72 -27.02
N LEU A 129 1.47 -34.14 -26.51
CA LEU A 129 2.69 -34.42 -27.27
C LEU A 129 3.14 -35.90 -27.19
N ALA A 130 2.30 -36.77 -26.60
CA ALA A 130 2.42 -38.23 -26.60
C ALA A 130 1.12 -38.81 -27.18
#